data_AF-A0A378X6R3-F1
#
_entry.id   AF-A0A378X6R3-F1
#
_cell.length_a   1.000
_cell.length_b   1.000
_cell.length_c   1.000
_cell.angle_alpha   90.00
_cell.angle_beta   90.00
_cell.angle_gamma   90.00
#
_symmetry.space_group_name_H-M   'P 1'
#
loop_
_entity.id
_entity.type
_entity.pdbx_description
1 polymer ?
#
loop_
_entity_poly.entity_id
_entity_poly.type
_entity_poly.pdbx_seq_one_letter_code
_entity_poly.pdbx_strand_id
1 'polypeptide(L)'
;MVFPMAFGWIQALLAMLFVVAIALLVTAVLRARKAGWRRHIGRGASGLVVLLVAVVLLWAVTLLQTYLGLTGEVKAAHVVAKSVAGSDHTLDVELTLYGDGHHDETRRTYRIEGDLWVLQADIVELEPWVNALGFHSGYKVTRLYGQRLDGAAVSQHQTMLNGGDGDFFTDMRDHSWYTEPFIRSAYGNAVIAMPGSYDVYISHDAIKTRQS
;
A
#
# COMPACT_ATOMS: atom_id res chain seq x y z
N MET A 1 10.71 -4.02 1.70
CA MET A 1 9.30 -3.67 1.97
C MET A 1 8.82 -2.89 0.78
N VAL A 2 7.62 -3.16 0.31
CA VAL A 2 7.09 -2.52 -0.89
C VAL A 2 6.10 -1.46 -0.48
N PHE A 3 6.37 -0.21 -0.85
CA PHE A 3 5.42 0.89 -0.79
C PHE A 3 5.09 1.28 -2.22
N PRO A 4 3.90 0.97 -2.74
CA PRO A 4 3.50 1.49 -4.03
C PRO A 4 3.37 3.01 -3.91
N MET A 5 4.31 3.75 -4.49
CA MET A 5 4.28 5.22 -4.51
C MET A 5 3.63 5.69 -5.82
N ALA A 6 2.54 6.46 -5.72
CA ALA A 6 1.96 7.12 -6.89
C ALA A 6 2.18 8.65 -6.83
N PHE A 7 3.30 9.08 -6.23
CA PHE A 7 3.61 10.50 -6.16
C PHE A 7 4.05 11.02 -7.53
N GLY A 8 3.12 11.63 -8.26
CA GLY A 8 3.31 12.11 -9.63
C GLY A 8 3.64 13.60 -9.71
N TRP A 9 4.29 14.00 -10.80
CA TRP A 9 4.54 15.40 -11.17
C TRP A 9 3.26 16.27 -11.20
N ILE A 10 2.09 15.65 -11.39
CA ILE A 10 0.77 16.30 -11.32
C ILE A 10 0.51 16.85 -9.90
N GLN A 11 0.85 16.12 -8.84
CA GLN A 11 0.63 16.59 -7.47
C GLN A 11 1.58 17.73 -7.11
N ALA A 12 2.84 17.67 -7.55
CA ALA A 12 3.79 18.77 -7.39
C ALA A 12 3.27 20.05 -8.09
N LEU A 13 2.72 19.90 -9.31
CA LEU A 13 2.08 21.00 -10.04
C LEU A 13 0.87 21.56 -9.28
N LEU A 14 -0.01 20.69 -8.76
CA LEU A 14 -1.21 21.10 -8.01
C LEU A 14 -0.85 21.80 -6.70
N ALA A 15 0.15 21.31 -5.96
CA ALA A 15 0.66 21.96 -4.77
C ALA A 15 1.23 23.34 -5.09
N MET A 16 2.01 23.46 -6.17
CA MET A 16 2.52 24.75 -6.64
C MET A 16 1.38 25.72 -7.00
N LEU A 17 0.37 25.26 -7.74
CA LEU A 17 -0.80 26.07 -8.09
C LEU A 17 -1.58 26.52 -6.85
N PHE A 18 -1.71 25.65 -5.84
CA PHE A 18 -2.35 25.98 -4.57
C PHE A 18 -1.60 27.10 -3.83
N VAL A 19 -0.27 27.00 -3.73
CA VAL A 19 0.58 28.05 -3.12
C VAL A 19 0.46 29.38 -3.87
N VAL A 20 0.50 29.35 -5.21
CA VAL A 20 0.30 30.54 -6.05
C VAL A 20 -1.08 31.16 -5.80
N ALA A 21 -2.12 30.34 -5.70
CA ALA A 21 -3.48 30.82 -5.46
C ALA A 21 -3.62 31.46 -4.07
N ILE A 22 -2.99 30.91 -3.03
CA ILE A 22 -2.92 31.54 -1.70
C ILE A 22 -2.21 32.89 -1.78
N ALA A 23 -1.06 32.98 -2.47
CA ALA A 23 -0.31 34.23 -2.60
C ALA A 23 -1.15 35.32 -3.31
N LEU A 24 -1.89 34.95 -4.36
CA LEU A 24 -2.81 35.85 -5.05
C LEU A 24 -3.98 36.30 -4.14
N LEU A 25 -4.51 35.41 -3.31
CA LEU A 25 -5.57 35.74 -2.36
C LEU A 25 -5.08 36.72 -1.28
N VAL A 26 -3.92 36.44 -0.67
CA VAL A 26 -3.31 37.32 0.34
C VAL A 26 -3.06 38.70 -0.25
N THR A 27 -2.47 38.79 -1.45
CA THR A 27 -2.23 40.07 -2.11
C THR A 27 -3.52 40.81 -2.47
N ALA A 28 -4.58 40.10 -2.89
CA ALA A 28 -5.89 40.69 -3.15
C ALA A 28 -6.52 41.26 -1.86
N VAL A 29 -6.48 40.53 -0.75
CA VAL A 29 -7.01 40.98 0.55
C VAL A 29 -6.23 42.18 1.08
N LEU A 30 -4.90 42.15 1.03
CA LEU A 30 -4.05 43.27 1.47
C LEU A 30 -4.31 44.54 0.65
N ARG A 31 -4.50 44.41 -0.67
CA ARG A 31 -4.86 45.55 -1.55
C ARG A 31 -6.29 46.05 -1.29
N ALA A 32 -7.25 45.15 -1.11
CA ALA A 32 -8.64 45.52 -0.81
C ALA A 32 -8.75 46.29 0.52
N ARG A 33 -7.96 45.91 1.54
CA ARG A 33 -7.87 46.63 2.82
C ARG A 33 -7.27 48.04 2.67
N LYS A 34 -6.31 48.24 1.76
CA LYS A 34 -5.67 49.55 1.53
C LYS A 34 -6.47 50.49 0.61
N ALA A 35 -7.19 49.98 -0.38
CA ALA A 35 -7.79 50.78 -1.45
C ALA A 35 -9.34 50.90 -1.40
N GLY A 36 -9.99 50.27 -0.42
CA GLY A 36 -11.43 50.28 -0.25
C GLY A 36 -12.14 49.19 -1.09
N TRP A 37 -12.98 48.39 -0.43
CA TRP A 37 -13.57 47.16 -0.97
C TRP A 37 -14.37 47.36 -2.27
N ARG A 38 -14.98 48.54 -2.46
CA ARG A 38 -15.88 48.85 -3.59
C ARG A 38 -15.17 48.90 -4.96
N ARG A 39 -13.87 49.22 -5.03
CA ARG A 39 -13.12 49.27 -6.31
C ARG A 39 -12.63 47.90 -6.80
N HIS A 40 -12.59 46.90 -5.92
CA HIS A 40 -11.96 45.60 -6.20
C HIS A 40 -12.94 44.44 -6.37
N ILE A 41 -14.25 44.65 -6.15
CA ILE A 41 -15.29 43.61 -6.31
C ILE A 41 -15.30 42.99 -7.71
N GLY A 42 -15.05 43.76 -8.78
CA GLY A 42 -15.00 43.23 -10.15
C GLY A 42 -13.73 42.44 -10.51
N ARG A 43 -12.58 42.70 -9.84
CA ARG A 43 -11.30 42.03 -10.11
C ARG A 43 -10.94 40.94 -9.10
N GLY A 44 -11.52 40.97 -7.89
CA GLY A 44 -11.36 39.91 -6.89
C GLY A 44 -12.21 38.68 -7.18
N ALA A 45 -13.32 38.84 -7.89
CA ALA A 45 -14.24 37.74 -8.24
C ALA A 45 -13.57 36.68 -9.13
N SER A 46 -12.78 37.09 -10.13
CA SER A 46 -12.07 36.13 -11.00
C SER A 46 -10.98 35.36 -10.25
N GLY A 47 -10.24 36.02 -9.36
CA GLY A 47 -9.25 35.35 -8.51
C GLY A 47 -9.88 34.35 -7.53
N LEU A 48 -11.04 34.71 -6.96
CA LEU A 48 -11.80 33.81 -6.09
C LEU A 48 -12.33 32.60 -6.85
N VAL A 49 -12.82 32.78 -8.08
CA VAL A 49 -13.26 31.68 -8.95
C VAL A 49 -12.10 30.76 -9.30
N VAL A 50 -10.94 31.30 -9.68
CA VAL A 50 -9.75 30.48 -9.99
C VAL A 50 -9.27 29.70 -8.75
N LEU A 51 -9.27 30.33 -7.58
CA LEU A 51 -8.95 29.64 -6.31
C LEU A 51 -9.95 28.51 -6.04
N LEU A 52 -11.25 28.78 -6.14
CA LEU A 52 -12.29 27.77 -5.90
C LEU A 52 -12.12 26.58 -6.84
N VAL A 53 -11.86 26.85 -8.13
CA VAL A 53 -11.56 25.79 -9.11
C VAL A 53 -10.32 25.01 -8.71
N ALA A 54 -9.23 25.68 -8.31
CA ALA A 54 -8.00 25.02 -7.88
C ALA A 54 -8.22 24.13 -6.63
N VAL A 55 -8.98 24.61 -5.64
CA VAL A 55 -9.32 23.84 -4.43
C VAL A 55 -10.19 22.63 -4.79
N VAL A 56 -11.19 22.79 -5.64
CA VAL A 56 -12.05 21.69 -6.09
C VAL A 56 -11.26 20.65 -6.87
N LEU A 57 -10.37 21.07 -7.77
CA LEU A 57 -9.51 20.15 -8.52
C LEU A 57 -8.53 19.41 -7.61
N LEU A 58 -7.90 20.12 -6.66
CA LEU A 58 -7.03 19.50 -5.66
C LEU A 58 -7.80 18.46 -4.85
N TRP A 59 -8.98 18.82 -4.34
CA TRP A 59 -9.84 17.91 -3.58
C TRP A 59 -10.28 16.69 -4.39
N ALA A 60 -10.68 16.88 -5.66
CA ALA A 60 -11.07 15.80 -6.55
C ALA A 60 -9.91 14.84 -6.83
N VAL A 61 -8.69 15.35 -7.04
CA VAL A 61 -7.49 14.53 -7.26
C VAL A 61 -7.14 13.74 -5.98
N THR A 62 -7.17 14.39 -4.82
CA THR A 62 -6.93 13.71 -3.54
C THR A 62 -7.95 12.60 -3.28
N LEU A 63 -9.23 12.83 -3.56
CA LEU A 63 -10.26 11.80 -3.45
C LEU A 63 -10.01 10.63 -4.40
N LEU A 64 -9.69 10.91 -5.67
CA LEU A 64 -9.44 9.88 -6.65
C LEU A 64 -8.23 9.02 -6.28
N GLN A 65 -7.16 9.63 -5.76
CA GLN A 65 -5.97 8.91 -5.29
C GLN A 65 -6.26 8.07 -4.06
N THR A 66 -7.00 8.61 -3.10
CA THR A 66 -7.43 7.85 -1.93
C THR A 66 -8.26 6.63 -2.35
N TYR A 67 -9.18 6.82 -3.31
CA TYR A 67 -9.97 5.73 -3.86
C TYR A 67 -9.10 4.67 -4.55
N LEU A 68 -8.24 5.07 -5.49
CA LEU A 68 -7.34 4.15 -6.19
C LEU A 68 -6.38 3.43 -5.25
N GLY A 69 -5.89 4.12 -4.23
CA GLY A 69 -5.03 3.57 -3.19
C GLY A 69 -5.72 2.51 -2.33
N LEU A 70 -6.99 2.70 -1.99
CA LEU A 70 -7.79 1.74 -1.25
C LEU A 70 -8.23 0.55 -2.13
N THR A 71 -8.54 0.79 -3.40
CA THR A 71 -9.00 -0.29 -4.31
C THR A 71 -7.87 -1.03 -5.02
N GLY A 72 -6.65 -0.48 -4.96
CA GLY A 72 -5.49 -1.03 -5.66
C GLY A 72 -5.07 -2.37 -5.07
N GLU A 73 -4.99 -3.38 -5.93
CA GLU A 73 -4.39 -4.67 -5.62
C GLU A 73 -3.05 -4.77 -6.34
N VAL A 74 -2.00 -5.07 -5.59
CA VAL A 74 -0.66 -5.28 -6.15
C VAL A 74 -0.41 -6.78 -6.26
N LYS A 75 0.00 -7.24 -7.45
CA LYS A 75 0.46 -8.62 -7.64
C LYS A 75 1.79 -8.79 -6.91
N ALA A 76 1.75 -9.36 -5.71
CA ALA A 76 2.90 -9.46 -4.82
C ALA A 76 3.70 -10.75 -5.05
N ALA A 77 3.03 -11.83 -5.42
CA ALA A 77 3.70 -13.10 -5.68
C ALA A 77 2.98 -13.95 -6.72
N HIS A 78 3.71 -14.94 -7.26
CA HIS A 78 3.18 -16.05 -8.02
C HIS A 78 3.66 -17.35 -7.36
N VAL A 79 2.72 -18.26 -7.11
CA VAL A 79 2.93 -19.50 -6.37
C VAL A 79 2.52 -20.68 -7.24
N VAL A 80 3.45 -21.61 -7.46
CA VAL A 80 3.16 -22.89 -8.08
C VAL A 80 3.49 -24.00 -7.09
N ALA A 81 2.45 -24.62 -6.54
CA ALA A 81 2.56 -25.68 -5.56
C ALA A 81 2.21 -27.04 -6.17
N LYS A 82 3.04 -28.05 -5.93
CA LYS A 82 2.84 -29.43 -6.40
C LYS A 82 3.08 -30.42 -5.28
N SER A 83 2.22 -31.44 -5.16
CA SER A 83 2.44 -32.56 -4.25
C SER A 83 3.65 -33.38 -4.69
N VAL A 84 4.44 -33.82 -3.70
CA VAL A 84 5.64 -34.62 -3.94
C VAL A 84 5.25 -36.10 -4.03
N ALA A 85 5.56 -36.74 -5.15
CA ALA A 85 5.30 -38.16 -5.32
C ALA A 85 6.07 -39.00 -4.29
N GLY A 86 5.36 -39.88 -3.57
CA GLY A 86 5.95 -40.79 -2.59
C GLY A 86 6.27 -40.17 -1.22
N SER A 87 5.83 -38.93 -0.95
CA SER A 87 5.92 -38.31 0.36
C SER A 87 4.53 -37.84 0.79
N ASP A 88 4.02 -38.39 1.88
CA ASP A 88 2.73 -37.96 2.44
C ASP A 88 2.86 -36.52 2.96
N HIS A 89 1.83 -35.70 2.74
CA HIS A 89 1.73 -34.33 3.26
C HIS A 89 2.96 -33.47 2.96
N THR A 90 3.45 -33.47 1.72
CA THR A 90 4.62 -32.69 1.33
C THR A 90 4.40 -32.00 -0.02
N LEU A 91 4.72 -30.71 -0.08
CA LEU A 91 4.59 -29.88 -1.28
C LEU A 91 5.95 -29.30 -1.70
N ASP A 92 6.19 -29.29 -3.01
CA ASP A 92 7.14 -28.39 -3.65
C ASP A 92 6.42 -27.10 -4.04
N VAL A 93 6.89 -25.98 -3.52
CA VAL A 93 6.32 -24.65 -3.76
C VAL A 93 7.37 -23.78 -4.45
N GLU A 94 7.16 -23.52 -5.73
CA GLU A 94 7.90 -22.49 -6.47
C GLU A 94 7.23 -21.14 -6.20
N LEU A 95 7.96 -20.26 -5.50
CA LEU A 95 7.53 -18.94 -5.12
C LEU A 95 8.32 -17.90 -5.91
N THR A 96 7.62 -17.09 -6.69
CA THR A 96 8.14 -15.87 -7.30
C THR A 96 7.60 -14.68 -6.53
N LEU A 97 8.46 -13.94 -5.86
CA LEU A 97 8.13 -12.66 -5.23
C LEU A 97 8.42 -11.55 -6.22
N TYR A 98 7.40 -10.78 -6.60
CA TYR A 98 7.57 -9.67 -7.52
C TYR A 98 8.18 -8.46 -6.80
N GLY A 99 9.15 -7.84 -7.48
CA GLY A 99 9.75 -6.59 -7.06
C GLY A 99 8.87 -5.38 -7.35
N ASP A 100 9.20 -4.25 -6.73
CA ASP A 100 8.51 -2.96 -6.87
C ASP A 100 9.34 -1.91 -7.65
N GLY A 101 10.33 -2.37 -8.42
CA GLY A 101 11.28 -1.53 -9.15
C GLY A 101 12.47 -1.07 -8.30
N HIS A 102 12.37 -1.10 -6.97
CA HIS A 102 13.50 -0.89 -6.05
C HIS A 102 14.05 -2.20 -5.47
N HIS A 103 13.23 -3.25 -5.45
CA HIS A 103 13.62 -4.60 -5.07
C HIS A 103 13.59 -5.53 -6.29
N ASP A 104 14.57 -6.42 -6.39
CA ASP A 104 14.63 -7.41 -7.48
C ASP A 104 13.57 -8.49 -7.32
N GLU A 105 13.04 -8.98 -8.44
CA GLU A 105 12.21 -10.18 -8.47
C GLU A 105 13.03 -11.37 -7.95
N THR A 106 12.47 -12.11 -6.99
CA THR A 106 13.12 -13.28 -6.41
C THR A 106 12.29 -14.52 -6.67
N ARG A 107 12.90 -15.50 -7.35
CA ARG A 107 12.30 -16.82 -7.57
C ARG A 107 13.06 -17.90 -6.81
N ARG A 108 12.35 -18.65 -5.97
CA ARG A 108 12.91 -19.75 -5.17
C ARG A 108 11.90 -20.88 -5.01
N THR A 109 12.41 -22.11 -4.92
CA THR A 109 11.61 -23.29 -4.63
C THR A 109 11.80 -23.70 -3.17
N TYR A 110 10.70 -23.99 -2.50
CA TYR A 110 10.65 -24.39 -1.10
C TYR A 110 9.96 -25.74 -0.99
N ARG A 111 10.52 -26.62 -0.17
CA ARG A 111 9.87 -27.86 0.23
C ARG A 111 9.12 -27.59 1.53
N ILE A 112 7.81 -27.75 1.55
CA ILE A 112 7.00 -27.55 2.75
C ILE A 112 6.22 -28.81 3.15
N GLU A 113 6.05 -29.02 4.45
CA GLU A 113 5.22 -30.06 5.04
C GLU A 113 3.77 -29.56 5.15
N GLY A 114 2.83 -30.30 4.60
CA GLY A 114 1.40 -29.99 4.57
C GLY A 114 0.72 -30.46 3.28
N ASP A 115 -0.60 -30.37 3.27
CA ASP A 115 -1.45 -30.56 2.09
C ASP A 115 -1.82 -29.21 1.44
N LEU A 116 -1.77 -28.15 2.24
CA LEU A 116 -2.05 -26.77 1.88
C LEU A 116 -0.76 -25.96 2.02
N TRP A 117 -0.59 -24.93 1.21
CA TRP A 117 0.43 -23.92 1.40
C TRP A 117 -0.18 -22.65 1.98
N VAL A 118 0.58 -21.98 2.83
CA VAL A 118 0.21 -20.74 3.51
C VAL A 118 1.28 -19.70 3.26
N LEU A 119 0.87 -18.56 2.69
CA LEU A 119 1.75 -17.41 2.50
C LEU A 119 1.24 -16.26 3.36
N GLN A 120 2.09 -15.79 4.27
CA GLN A 120 1.79 -14.68 5.18
C GLN A 120 2.49 -13.41 4.72
N ALA A 121 1.75 -12.31 4.80
CA ALA A 121 2.27 -10.97 4.64
C ALA A 121 1.86 -10.08 5.80
N ASP A 122 2.77 -9.17 6.12
CA ASP A 122 2.59 -8.09 7.07
C ASP A 122 2.19 -6.84 6.29
N ILE A 123 1.05 -6.25 6.65
CA ILE A 123 0.44 -5.09 6.01
C ILE A 123 0.48 -3.91 6.98
N VAL A 124 0.87 -2.76 6.46
CA VAL A 124 0.97 -1.50 7.20
C VAL A 124 0.01 -0.51 6.57
N GLU A 125 -1.04 -0.16 7.30
CA GLU A 125 -1.99 0.87 6.89
C GLU A 125 -1.50 2.24 7.35
N LEU A 126 -1.49 3.17 6.42
CA LEU A 126 -1.15 4.57 6.68
C LEU A 126 -2.41 5.39 6.99
N GLU A 127 -2.23 6.46 7.75
CA GLU A 127 -3.26 7.44 8.05
C GLU A 127 -3.82 8.08 6.76
N PRO A 128 -5.11 8.46 6.71
CA PRO A 128 -5.73 9.00 5.49
C PRO A 128 -5.03 10.26 4.95
N TRP A 129 -4.45 11.07 5.82
CA TRP A 129 -3.71 12.26 5.40
C TRP A 129 -2.39 11.92 4.70
N VAL A 130 -1.75 10.80 5.07
CA VAL A 130 -0.54 10.28 4.41
C VAL A 130 -0.92 9.71 3.05
N ASN A 131 -2.06 9.01 2.97
CA ASN A 131 -2.62 8.55 1.70
C ASN A 131 -2.98 9.71 0.77
N ALA A 132 -3.51 10.81 1.32
CA ALA A 132 -3.78 12.03 0.58
C ALA A 132 -2.51 12.68 -0.01
N LEU A 133 -1.34 12.43 0.59
CA LEU A 133 -0.04 12.83 0.05
C LEU A 133 0.49 11.87 -1.02
N GLY A 134 -0.23 10.79 -1.37
CA GLY A 134 0.14 9.86 -2.44
C GLY A 134 0.99 8.66 -2.00
N PHE A 135 1.20 8.48 -0.70
CA PHE A 135 1.73 7.25 -0.13
C PHE A 135 0.61 6.22 -0.01
N HIS A 136 0.93 4.94 -0.03
CA HIS A 136 -0.07 3.87 0.11
C HIS A 136 0.40 2.88 1.17
N SER A 137 -0.53 2.04 1.63
CA SER A 137 -0.22 0.95 2.55
C SER A 137 0.97 0.12 2.06
N GLY A 138 1.90 -0.12 2.96
CA GLY A 138 3.08 -0.93 2.69
C GLY A 138 2.80 -2.40 2.96
N TYR A 139 3.52 -3.28 2.29
CA TYR A 139 3.46 -4.70 2.62
C TYR A 139 4.84 -5.38 2.61
N LYS A 140 4.91 -6.49 3.31
CA LYS A 140 6.05 -7.41 3.31
C LYS A 140 5.57 -8.84 3.41
N VAL A 141 5.91 -9.67 2.43
CA VAL A 141 5.72 -11.13 2.55
C VAL A 141 6.78 -11.66 3.50
N THR A 142 6.37 -12.27 4.62
CA THR A 142 7.27 -12.63 5.73
C THR A 142 7.41 -14.12 5.94
N ARG A 143 6.42 -14.95 5.56
CA ARG A 143 6.48 -16.40 5.84
C ARG A 143 5.82 -17.25 4.76
N LEU A 144 6.38 -18.42 4.56
CA LEU A 144 5.80 -19.53 3.81
C LEU A 144 5.84 -20.80 4.67
N TYR A 145 4.71 -21.48 4.82
CA TYR A 145 4.62 -22.73 5.56
C TYR A 145 3.46 -23.58 5.03
N GLY A 146 3.38 -24.85 5.44
CA GLY A 146 2.27 -25.71 5.07
C GLY A 146 1.30 -25.97 6.22
N GLN A 147 0.11 -26.43 5.86
CA GLN A 147 -0.92 -26.89 6.79
C GLN A 147 -1.50 -28.20 6.29
N ARG A 148 -1.90 -29.08 7.22
CA ARG A 148 -2.55 -30.35 6.88
C ARG A 148 -4.06 -30.19 6.80
N LEU A 149 -4.68 -30.92 5.88
CA LEU A 149 -6.14 -30.92 5.72
C LEU A 149 -6.87 -31.63 6.87
N ASP A 150 -6.19 -32.57 7.52
CA ASP A 150 -6.72 -33.32 8.66
C ASP A 150 -6.63 -32.55 9.99
N GLY A 151 -6.09 -31.33 9.97
CA GLY A 151 -5.94 -30.47 11.15
C GLY A 151 -4.80 -30.88 12.09
N ALA A 152 -4.02 -31.91 11.76
CA ALA A 152 -2.83 -32.22 12.54
C ALA A 152 -1.75 -31.14 12.35
N ALA A 153 -0.99 -30.89 13.41
CA ALA A 153 0.11 -29.92 13.35
C ALA A 153 1.24 -30.44 12.45
N VAL A 154 1.80 -29.54 11.63
CA VAL A 154 3.02 -29.81 10.87
C VAL A 154 4.24 -29.71 11.80
N SER A 155 5.23 -30.56 11.59
CA SER A 155 6.47 -30.55 12.38
C SER A 155 7.49 -29.52 11.86
N GLN A 156 7.41 -29.21 10.57
CA GLN A 156 8.29 -28.26 9.91
C GLN A 156 8.09 -26.83 10.43
N HIS A 157 9.21 -26.15 10.68
CA HIS A 157 9.19 -24.73 11.01
C HIS A 157 8.85 -23.89 9.78
N GLN A 158 8.14 -22.79 10.01
CA GLN A 158 7.81 -21.82 8.97
C GLN A 158 9.07 -21.23 8.31
N THR A 159 9.06 -21.17 6.98
CA THR A 159 10.15 -20.56 6.22
C THR A 159 10.01 -19.05 6.26
N MET A 160 11.01 -18.37 6.83
CA MET A 160 11.04 -16.91 6.87
C MET A 160 11.45 -16.35 5.51
N LEU A 161 10.64 -15.42 4.99
CA LEU A 161 10.86 -14.70 3.74
C LEU A 161 11.24 -13.25 4.04
N ASN A 162 12.06 -12.64 3.19
CA ASN A 162 12.47 -11.23 3.31
C ASN A 162 13.02 -10.82 4.69
N GLY A 163 13.65 -11.74 5.42
CA GLY A 163 14.18 -11.51 6.77
C GLY A 163 13.13 -11.56 7.89
N GLY A 164 11.93 -12.10 7.64
CA GLY A 164 10.85 -12.24 8.63
C GLY A 164 10.22 -10.90 9.01
N ASP A 165 9.62 -10.82 10.20
CA ASP A 165 8.93 -9.61 10.67
C ASP A 165 9.92 -8.47 10.98
N GLY A 166 11.12 -8.82 11.45
CA GLY A 166 12.19 -7.88 11.81
C GLY A 166 11.77 -6.81 12.82
N ASP A 167 12.68 -5.86 13.06
CA ASP A 167 12.45 -4.78 14.02
C ASP A 167 11.46 -3.74 13.46
N PHE A 168 11.41 -3.55 12.15
CA PHE A 168 10.57 -2.52 11.54
C PHE A 168 9.06 -2.80 11.68
N PHE A 169 8.60 -4.04 11.46
CA PHE A 169 7.18 -4.33 11.61
C PHE A 169 6.76 -4.28 13.08
N THR A 170 7.69 -4.59 13.98
CA THR A 170 7.56 -4.39 15.42
C THR A 170 7.45 -2.89 15.74
N ASP A 171 8.32 -2.04 15.22
CA ASP A 171 8.29 -0.58 15.37
C ASP A 171 6.99 0.06 14.87
N MET A 172 6.42 -0.47 13.78
CA MET A 172 5.16 0.01 13.23
C MET A 172 3.95 -0.45 14.05
N ARG A 173 4.02 -1.65 14.63
CA ARG A 173 2.99 -2.21 15.50
C ARG A 173 2.98 -1.56 16.88
N ASP A 174 4.17 -1.27 17.41
CA ASP A 174 4.37 -0.76 18.77
C ASP A 174 4.06 0.74 18.90
N HIS A 175 3.60 1.40 17.81
CA HIS A 175 3.20 2.81 17.79
C HIS A 175 4.21 3.72 18.47
N SER A 176 5.49 3.60 18.08
CA SER A 176 6.50 4.54 18.55
C SER A 176 6.11 5.99 18.17
N TRP A 177 6.57 6.96 18.96
CA TRP A 177 6.17 8.37 18.82
C TRP A 177 6.42 8.96 17.42
N TYR A 178 7.36 8.39 16.65
CA TYR A 178 7.67 8.80 15.29
C TYR A 178 6.85 8.08 14.20
N THR A 179 6.22 6.94 14.51
CA THR A 179 5.37 6.19 13.58
C THR A 179 3.89 6.49 13.80
N GLU A 180 3.47 6.75 15.05
CA GLU A 180 2.09 7.03 15.45
C GLU A 180 1.35 8.07 14.58
N PRO A 181 1.93 9.22 14.19
CA PRO A 181 1.17 10.19 13.40
C PRO A 181 0.92 9.75 11.94
N PHE A 182 1.63 8.72 11.45
CA PHE A 182 1.59 8.31 10.04
C PHE A 182 0.96 6.93 9.84
N ILE A 183 1.01 6.06 10.85
CA ILE A 183 0.54 4.67 10.78
C ILE A 183 -0.76 4.55 11.53
N ARG A 184 -1.77 4.03 10.83
CA ARG A 184 -3.08 3.76 11.41
C ARG A 184 -3.13 2.37 12.04
N SER A 185 -2.56 1.38 11.37
CA SER A 185 -2.54 0.00 11.84
C SER A 185 -1.42 -0.81 11.18
N ALA A 186 -0.96 -1.86 11.85
CA ALA A 186 -0.01 -2.83 11.31
C ALA A 186 -0.42 -4.24 11.75
N TYR A 187 -0.72 -5.13 10.80
CA TYR A 187 -1.20 -6.47 11.08
C TYR A 187 -0.72 -7.51 10.06
N GLY A 188 -0.64 -8.76 10.52
CA GLY A 188 -0.33 -9.90 9.66
C GLY A 188 -1.61 -10.51 9.08
N ASN A 189 -1.57 -10.86 7.80
CA ASN A 189 -2.64 -11.60 7.13
C ASN A 189 -2.03 -12.71 6.27
N ALA A 190 -2.76 -13.80 6.04
CA ALA A 190 -2.27 -14.96 5.31
C ALA A 190 -3.31 -15.50 4.33
N VAL A 191 -2.82 -16.02 3.21
CA VAL A 191 -3.62 -16.82 2.27
C VAL A 191 -3.26 -18.28 2.41
N ILE A 192 -4.27 -19.13 2.31
CA ILE A 192 -4.15 -20.59 2.38
C ILE A 192 -4.78 -21.15 1.11
N ALA A 193 -4.08 -22.02 0.40
CA ALA A 193 -4.62 -22.66 -0.79
C ALA A 193 -4.10 -24.09 -0.99
N MET A 194 -4.86 -24.84 -1.79
CA MET A 194 -4.50 -26.18 -2.26
C MET A 194 -3.33 -26.11 -3.26
N PRO A 195 -2.70 -27.25 -3.57
CA PRO A 195 -1.68 -27.32 -4.62
C PRO A 195 -2.27 -26.87 -5.96
N GLY A 196 -1.52 -26.05 -6.70
CA GLY A 196 -1.97 -25.42 -7.93
C GLY A 196 -1.12 -24.20 -8.29
N SER A 197 -1.54 -23.47 -9.32
CA SER A 197 -0.90 -22.22 -9.76
C SER A 197 -1.77 -21.04 -9.37
N TYR A 198 -1.20 -20.09 -8.61
CA TYR A 198 -1.91 -18.96 -8.05
C TYR A 198 -1.11 -17.67 -8.15
N ASP A 199 -1.81 -16.60 -8.51
CA ASP A 199 -1.34 -15.24 -8.33
C ASP A 199 -1.81 -14.71 -6.97
N VAL A 200 -0.87 -14.15 -6.21
CA VAL A 200 -1.14 -13.55 -4.90
C VAL A 200 -1.18 -12.04 -5.05
N TYR A 201 -2.31 -11.47 -4.65
CA TYR A 201 -2.57 -10.03 -4.64
C TYR A 201 -2.63 -9.53 -3.20
N ILE A 202 -2.03 -8.37 -2.95
CA ILE A 202 -2.12 -7.68 -1.66
C ILE A 202 -2.81 -6.34 -1.90
N SER A 203 -3.86 -6.09 -1.13
CA SER A 203 -4.56 -4.81 -1.02
C SER A 203 -4.34 -4.21 0.37
N HIS A 204 -4.88 -3.01 0.59
CA HIS A 204 -4.78 -2.32 1.88
C HIS A 204 -5.40 -3.11 3.05
N ASP A 205 -6.36 -4.00 2.79
CA ASP A 205 -7.16 -4.72 3.78
C ASP A 205 -6.83 -6.23 3.87
N ALA A 206 -6.22 -6.80 2.82
CA ALA A 206 -6.12 -8.25 2.71
C ALA A 206 -5.02 -8.73 1.76
N ILE A 207 -4.64 -9.99 1.96
CA ILE A 207 -3.93 -10.81 0.99
C ILE A 207 -4.93 -11.80 0.38
N LYS A 208 -4.90 -11.95 -0.95
CA LYS A 208 -5.86 -12.76 -1.72
C LYS A 208 -5.13 -13.59 -2.77
N THR A 209 -5.65 -14.79 -3.05
CA THR A 209 -5.16 -15.65 -4.14
C THR A 209 -6.16 -15.71 -5.27
N ARG A 210 -5.68 -15.69 -6.50
CA ARG A 210 -6.47 -15.99 -7.71
C ARG A 210 -5.77 -17.10 -8.48
N GLN A 211 -6.55 -18.06 -8.97
CA GLN A 211 -6.00 -19.12 -9.81
C GLN A 211 -5.49 -18.52 -11.12
N SER A 212 -4.26 -18.90 -11.50
CA SER A 212 -3.60 -18.45 -12.74
C SER A 212 -3.95 -19.33 -13.93
#